data_AF-A0A7C4VFB2-F1
#
_entry.id   AF-A0A7C4VFB2-F1
#
_cell.length_a   1.000
_cell.length_b   1.000
_cell.length_c   1.000
_cell.angle_alpha   90.00
_cell.angle_beta   90.00
_cell.angle_gamma   90.00
#
_symmetry.space_group_name_H-M   'P 1'
#
loop_
_entity.id
_entity.type
_entity.pdbx_description
1 polymer ?
#
loop_
_entity_poly.entity_id
_entity_poly.type
_entity_poly.pdbx_seq_one_letter_code
_entity_poly.pdbx_strand_id
1 'polypeptide(L)'
;MNKDQAIGGVIFLACIVIALLYIATLFFPGWLGILGVKASEIEVRFWTIAVPVFVAFIAILGIGAWIGWTMATTPPPKPIEEIKSEEEETGKEQANT
;
A
#
# COMPACT_ATOMS: atom_id res chain seq x y z
N MET A 1 -29.70 13.89 -1.80
CA MET A 1 -28.73 12.83 -1.42
C MET A 1 -27.59 13.49 -0.67
N ASN A 2 -27.18 12.92 0.46
CA ASN A 2 -26.04 13.45 1.22
C ASN A 2 -24.79 13.37 0.33
N LYS A 3 -24.02 14.46 0.23
CA LYS A 3 -22.90 14.57 -0.74
C LYS A 3 -21.89 13.43 -0.53
N ASP A 4 -21.67 13.05 0.72
CA ASP A 4 -20.76 11.97 1.10
C ASP A 4 -21.27 10.59 0.70
N GLN A 5 -22.59 10.38 0.75
CA GLN A 5 -23.22 9.14 0.28
C GLN A 5 -23.18 9.03 -1.26
N ALA A 6 -23.29 10.14 -1.97
CA ALA A 6 -23.13 10.17 -3.42
C ALA A 6 -21.70 9.83 -3.83
N ILE A 7 -20.70 10.38 -3.13
CA ILE A 7 -19.28 10.07 -3.37
C ILE A 7 -18.99 8.59 -3.10
N GLY A 8 -19.45 8.06 -1.96
CA GLY A 8 -19.31 6.64 -1.64
C GLY A 8 -19.97 5.72 -2.67
N GLY A 9 -21.18 6.07 -3.13
CA GLY A 9 -21.90 5.32 -4.16
C GLY A 9 -21.18 5.31 -5.51
N VAL A 10 -20.60 6.44 -5.93
CA VAL A 10 -19.82 6.54 -7.18
C VAL A 10 -18.56 5.69 -7.10
N ILE A 11 -17.83 5.73 -5.98
CA ILE A 11 -16.62 4.92 -5.79
C ILE A 11 -16.97 3.43 -5.81
N PHE A 12 -18.03 3.02 -5.11
CA PHE A 12 -18.48 1.63 -5.10
C PHE A 12 -18.85 1.14 -6.51
N LEU A 13 -19.60 1.95 -7.26
CA LEU A 13 -19.98 1.62 -8.63
C LEU A 13 -18.75 1.54 -9.53
N ALA A 14 -17.79 2.46 -9.40
CA ALA A 14 -16.53 2.41 -10.14
C ALA A 14 -15.74 1.13 -9.84
N CYS A 15 -15.64 0.71 -8.58
CA CYS A 15 -14.99 -0.55 -8.20
C CYS A 15 -15.68 -1.77 -8.83
N ILE A 16 -17.02 -1.81 -8.84
CA ILE A 16 -17.77 -2.90 -9.51
C ILE A 16 -17.46 -2.92 -11.00
N VAL A 17 -17.52 -1.75 -11.66
CA VAL A 17 -17.24 -1.65 -13.09
C VAL A 17 -15.83 -2.15 -13.41
N ILE A 18 -14.83 -1.72 -12.64
CA ILE A 18 -13.44 -2.16 -12.81
C ILE A 18 -13.31 -3.67 -12.59
N ALA A 19 -13.96 -4.23 -11.57
CA ALA A 19 -13.94 -5.67 -11.30
C ALA A 19 -14.56 -6.48 -12.45
N LEU A 20 -15.69 -6.02 -13.00
CA LEU A 20 -16.33 -6.64 -14.16
C LEU A 20 -15.45 -6.56 -15.41
N LEU A 21 -14.86 -5.39 -15.67
CA LEU A 21 -13.91 -5.23 -16.77
C LEU A 21 -12.72 -6.18 -16.64
N TYR A 22 -12.13 -6.28 -15.43
CA TYR A 22 -11.01 -7.18 -15.16
C TYR A 22 -11.37 -8.65 -15.45
N ILE A 23 -12.51 -9.12 -14.97
CA ILE A 23 -12.98 -10.50 -15.21
C ILE A 23 -13.24 -10.71 -16.71
N ALA A 24 -13.93 -9.77 -17.36
CA ALA A 24 -14.21 -9.85 -18.79
C ALA A 24 -12.91 -9.92 -19.62
N THR A 25 -11.92 -9.08 -19.32
CA THR A 25 -10.63 -9.09 -20.03
C THR A 25 -9.82 -10.34 -19.76
N LEU A 26 -9.93 -10.93 -18.57
CA LEU A 26 -9.17 -12.12 -18.17
C LEU A 26 -9.69 -13.40 -18.86
N PHE A 27 -11.02 -13.56 -18.94
CA PHE A 27 -11.68 -14.73 -19.51
C PHE A 27 -11.99 -14.61 -21.01
N PHE A 28 -12.27 -13.39 -21.50
CA PHE A 28 -12.62 -13.11 -22.88
C PHE A 28 -11.84 -11.89 -23.42
N PRO A 29 -10.52 -12.00 -23.62
CA PRO A 29 -9.69 -10.88 -24.10
C PRO A 29 -10.10 -10.40 -25.50
N GLY A 30 -10.71 -11.26 -26.32
CA GLY A 30 -11.15 -10.94 -27.69
C GLY A 30 -12.15 -9.78 -27.79
N TRP A 31 -12.88 -9.44 -26.71
CA TRP A 31 -13.78 -8.28 -26.73
C TRP A 31 -13.04 -6.95 -26.93
N LEU A 32 -11.74 -6.88 -26.60
CA LEU A 32 -10.90 -5.69 -26.81
C LEU A 32 -10.67 -5.39 -28.29
N GLY A 33 -10.83 -6.39 -29.16
CA GLY A 33 -10.81 -6.19 -30.61
C GLY A 33 -11.94 -5.29 -31.11
N ILE A 34 -13.10 -5.27 -30.43
CA ILE A 34 -14.23 -4.37 -30.72
C ILE A 34 -13.83 -2.91 -30.46
N LEU A 35 -12.95 -2.70 -29.49
CA LEU A 35 -12.40 -1.39 -29.12
C LEU A 35 -11.18 -0.98 -29.97
N GLY A 36 -10.81 -1.78 -30.99
CA GLY A 36 -9.69 -1.48 -31.89
C GLY A 36 -8.30 -1.82 -31.33
N VAL A 37 -8.23 -2.51 -30.19
CA VAL A 37 -6.95 -2.90 -29.57
C VAL A 37 -6.40 -4.13 -30.29
N LYS A 38 -5.35 -3.95 -31.10
CA LYS A 38 -4.61 -5.03 -31.77
C LYS A 38 -3.47 -5.52 -30.88
N ALA A 39 -3.81 -6.12 -29.75
CA ALA A 39 -2.85 -6.80 -28.88
C ALA A 39 -3.07 -8.32 -28.96
N SER A 40 -2.00 -9.10 -28.82
CA SER A 40 -2.09 -10.55 -28.71
C SER A 40 -2.87 -10.92 -27.43
N GLU A 41 -3.83 -11.85 -27.51
CA GLU A 41 -4.64 -12.26 -26.35
C GLU A 41 -3.78 -12.75 -25.19
N ILE A 42 -2.65 -13.39 -25.50
CA ILE A 42 -1.69 -13.86 -24.51
C ILE A 42 -1.06 -12.68 -23.76
N GLU A 43 -0.69 -11.64 -24.50
CA GLU A 43 -0.04 -10.46 -23.92
C GLU A 43 -1.00 -9.66 -23.05
N VAL A 44 -2.24 -9.48 -23.49
CA VAL A 44 -3.30 -8.84 -22.70
C VAL A 44 -3.50 -9.59 -21.37
N ARG A 45 -3.65 -10.91 -21.41
CA ARG A 45 -3.86 -11.72 -20.19
C ARG A 45 -2.66 -11.65 -19.27
N PHE A 46 -1.45 -11.73 -19.82
CA PHE A 46 -0.21 -11.60 -19.05
C PHE A 46 -0.16 -10.25 -18.32
N TRP A 47 -0.33 -9.14 -19.04
CA TRP A 47 -0.29 -7.80 -18.45
C TRP A 47 -1.42 -7.54 -17.46
N THR A 48 -2.61 -8.07 -17.72
CA THR A 48 -3.77 -7.96 -16.81
C THR A 48 -3.47 -8.56 -15.44
N ILE A 49 -2.74 -9.68 -15.38
CA ILE A 49 -2.34 -10.33 -14.13
C ILE A 49 -1.05 -9.70 -13.58
N ALA A 50 -0.07 -9.42 -14.45
CA ALA A 50 1.24 -8.93 -14.05
C ALA A 50 1.16 -7.58 -13.34
N VAL A 51 0.30 -6.67 -13.78
CA VAL A 51 0.20 -5.33 -13.19
C VAL A 51 -0.27 -5.36 -11.73
N PRO A 52 -1.42 -5.97 -11.36
CA PRO A 52 -1.85 -6.07 -9.96
C PRO A 52 -0.84 -6.80 -9.08
N VAL A 53 -0.26 -7.90 -9.58
CA VAL A 53 0.74 -8.68 -8.83
C VAL A 53 2.00 -7.85 -8.60
N PHE A 54 2.47 -7.14 -9.61
CA PHE A 54 3.63 -6.25 -9.50
C PHE A 54 3.39 -5.12 -8.50
N VAL A 55 2.23 -4.45 -8.58
CA VAL A 55 1.88 -3.37 -7.64
C VAL A 55 1.82 -3.88 -6.20
N ALA A 56 1.18 -5.04 -5.97
CA ALA A 56 1.14 -5.66 -4.65
C ALA A 56 2.54 -6.03 -4.15
N PHE A 57 3.38 -6.59 -5.02
CA PHE A 57 4.74 -6.98 -4.69
C PHE A 57 5.62 -5.76 -4.32
N ILE A 58 5.55 -4.68 -5.10
CA ILE A 58 6.25 -3.44 -4.81
C ILE A 58 5.76 -2.81 -3.50
N ALA A 59 4.46 -2.88 -3.20
CA ALA A 59 3.94 -2.40 -1.92
C ALA A 59 4.53 -3.18 -0.73
N ILE A 60 4.61 -4.51 -0.84
CA ILE A 60 5.23 -5.37 0.19
C ILE A 60 6.72 -5.04 0.34
N LEU A 61 7.46 -4.92 -0.76
CA LEU A 61 8.88 -4.55 -0.73
C LEU A 61 9.09 -3.15 -0.15
N GLY A 62 8.21 -2.20 -0.44
CA GLY A 62 8.25 -0.85 0.13
C GLY A 62 8.10 -0.87 1.66
N ILE A 63 7.18 -1.69 2.18
CA ILE A 63 7.03 -1.89 3.63
C ILE A 63 8.32 -2.51 4.21
N GLY A 64 8.85 -3.57 3.58
CA GLY A 64 10.09 -4.21 4.03
C GLY A 64 11.30 -3.27 4.01
N ALA A 65 11.44 -2.46 2.96
CA ALA A 65 12.48 -1.45 2.83
C ALA A 65 12.35 -0.36 3.90
N TRP A 66 11.12 0.08 4.22
CA TRP A 66 10.87 1.03 5.30
C TRP A 66 11.27 0.45 6.66
N ILE A 67 10.90 -0.80 6.96
CA ILE A 67 11.30 -1.47 8.21
C ILE A 67 12.82 -1.58 8.29
N GLY A 68 13.47 -2.04 7.22
CA GLY A 68 14.93 -2.13 7.14
C GLY A 68 15.61 -0.78 7.34
N TRP A 69 15.06 0.29 6.75
CA TRP A 69 15.53 1.65 6.93
C TRP A 69 15.42 2.11 8.39
N THR A 70 14.30 1.82 9.06
CA THR A 70 14.13 2.17 10.48
C THR A 70 15.13 1.43 11.35
N MET A 71 15.37 0.13 11.16
CA MET A 71 16.37 -0.62 11.93
C MET A 71 17.81 -0.15 11.68
N ALA A 72 18.13 0.25 10.46
CA ALA A 72 19.46 0.77 10.11
C ALA A 72 19.71 2.17 10.70
N THR A 73 18.66 2.97 10.88
CA THR A 73 18.75 4.35 11.36
C THR A 73 18.41 4.51 12.84
N THR A 74 17.83 3.49 13.48
CA THR A 74 17.67 3.44 14.94
C THR A 74 18.96 2.90 15.56
N PRO A 75 19.76 3.73 16.26
CA PRO A 75 20.84 3.22 17.08
C PRO A 75 20.25 2.25 18.13
N PRO A 76 20.97 1.17 18.46
CA PRO A 76 20.50 0.20 19.44
C PRO A 76 20.07 0.95 20.70
N PRO A 77 18.88 0.67 21.25
CA PRO A 77 18.36 1.36 22.41
C PRO A 77 19.40 1.29 23.53
N LYS A 78 19.73 2.44 24.11
CA LYS A 78 20.70 2.53 25.20
C LYS A 78 20.29 1.57 26.33
N PRO A 79 21.26 0.93 27.01
CA PRO A 79 20.98 0.09 28.16
C PRO A 79 20.09 0.82 29.17
N ILE A 80 19.08 0.11 29.69
CA ILE A 80 18.03 0.66 30.58
C ILE A 80 18.61 1.36 31.83
N GLU A 81 19.85 1.03 32.22
CA GLU A 81 20.55 1.64 33.35
C GLU A 81 20.87 3.13 33.16
N GLU A 82 21.21 3.58 31.95
CA GLU A 82 21.51 5.00 31.65
C GLU A 82 20.22 5.85 31.58
N ILE A 83 19.12 5.27 31.10
CA ILE A 83 17.83 5.97 30.99
C ILE A 83 17.23 6.22 32.38
N LYS A 84 17.33 5.22 33.27
CA LYS A 84 16.83 5.33 34.65
C LYS A 84 17.63 6.33 35.49
N SER A 85 18.94 6.43 35.26
CA SER A 85 19.80 7.37 35.97
C SER A 85 19.56 8.82 35.51
N GLU A 86 19.34 9.07 34.22
CA GLU A 86 19.00 10.39 33.69
C GLU A 86 17.59 10.86 34.12
N GLU A 87 16.61 9.96 34.21
CA GLU A 87 15.28 10.25 34.78
C GLU A 87 15.33 10.56 36.29
N GLU A 88 16.15 9.85 37.06
CA GLU A 88 16.34 10.12 38.48
C GLU A 88 17.08 11.43 38.76
N GLU A 89 18.08 11.80 37.94
CA GLU A 89 18.78 13.08 38.07
C GLU A 89 17.90 14.26 37.66
N THR A 90 17.16 14.15 36.55
CA THR A 90 16.23 15.19 36.09
C THR A 90 15.08 15.41 37.07
N GLY A 91 14.58 14.33 37.70
CA GLY A 91 13.54 14.42 38.73
C GLY A 91 14.02 15.02 40.06
N LYS A 92 15.30 14.87 40.41
CA LYS A 92 15.91 15.45 41.62
C LYS A 92 16.26 16.93 41.44
N GLU A 93 16.71 17.33 40.25
CA GLU A 93 17.00 18.74 39.89
C GLU A 93 15.72 19.60 39.93
N GLN A 94 14.60 19.09 39.39
CA GLN A 94 13.31 19.78 39.40
C GLN A 94 12.61 19.83 40.77
N ALA A 95 13.01 18.98 41.72
CA ALA A 95 12.46 18.99 43.09
C ALA A 95 13.22 19.95 44.03
N ASN A 96 14.36 20.50 43.57
CA ASN A 96 15.22 21.40 44.35
C ASN A 96 15.24 22.84 43.77
N THR A 97 14.33 23.16 42.85
CA THR A 97 14.05 24.53 42.35
C THR A 97 12.64 24.96 42.76
#